data_AF-A0A2W4C3F6-F1
#
_entry.id   AF-A0A2W4C3F6-F1
#
_cell.length_a   1.000
_cell.length_b   1.000
_cell.length_c   1.000
_cell.angle_alpha   90.00
_cell.angle_beta   90.00
_cell.angle_gamma   90.00
#
_symmetry.space_group_name_H-M   'P 1'
#
loop_
_entity.id
_entity.type
_entity.pdbx_description
1 polymer ?
#
loop_
_entity_poly.entity_id
_entity_poly.type
_entity_poly.pdbx_seq_one_letter_code
_entity_poly.pdbx_strand_id
1 'polypeptide(L)' 'MIKVKNDEPIGSKPVDLVQEVLDHNATKTKRRPNGNPKTLVTLRIDPEVIYFFKASGDGWQGRINEALRKVAGL' A
#
# COMPACT_ATOMS: atom_id res chain seq x y z
N MET A 1 18.33 51.90 30.79
CA MET A 1 19.21 50.81 30.32
C MET A 1 18.43 49.51 30.47
N ILE A 2 17.81 49.05 29.38
CA ILE A 2 16.82 47.95 29.37
C ILE A 2 17.58 46.62 29.26
N LYS A 3 17.31 45.67 30.17
CA LYS A 3 17.84 44.31 30.09
C LYS A 3 16.72 43.39 29.65
N VAL A 4 16.55 43.27 28.33
CA VAL A 4 15.72 42.25 27.68
C VAL A 4 16.42 40.90 27.90
N LYS A 5 15.82 40.02 28.71
CA LYS A 5 16.14 38.60 28.72
C LYS A 5 14.99 37.87 28.01
N ASN A 6 15.10 37.79 26.69
CA ASN A 6 14.32 36.86 25.88
C ASN A 6 15.30 35.78 25.41
N ASP A 7 15.60 34.84 26.31
CA ASP A 7 16.21 33.56 25.95
C ASP A 7 15.12 32.52 26.16
N GLU A 8 14.54 32.07 25.05
CA GLU A 8 13.82 30.81 24.81
C GLU A 8 13.32 30.94 23.35
N PRO A 9 14.07 30.48 22.33
CA PRO A 9 13.55 30.44 20.98
C PRO A 9 12.46 29.38 20.90
N ILE A 10 11.20 29.83 20.92
CA ILE A 10 10.03 29.03 20.54
C ILE A 10 10.19 28.66 19.06
N GLY A 11 10.92 27.58 18.75
CA GLY A 11 11.19 27.25 17.35
C GLY A 11 12.28 26.23 17.05
N SER A 12 12.48 25.19 17.86
CA SER A 12 13.17 23.99 17.35
C SER A 12 12.19 23.22 16.48
N LYS A 13 12.32 23.45 15.17
CA LYS A 13 11.38 23.04 14.13
C LYS A 13 11.17 21.52 14.09
N PRO A 14 9.98 21.07 13.64
CA PRO A 14 9.66 19.68 13.36
C PRO A 14 10.37 19.22 12.08
N VAL A 15 11.71 19.23 12.04
CA VAL A 15 12.50 18.80 10.88
C VAL A 15 12.95 17.34 11.00
N ASP A 16 13.16 16.86 12.22
CA ASP A 16 13.63 15.47 12.44
C ASP A 16 12.57 14.43 12.10
N LEU A 17 11.30 14.69 12.45
CA LEU A 17 10.22 13.74 12.17
C LEU A 17 9.94 13.59 10.67
N VAL A 18 10.03 14.70 9.91
CA VAL A 18 9.83 14.66 8.45
C VAL A 18 11.00 13.93 7.79
N GLN A 19 12.23 14.18 8.24
CA GLN A 19 13.41 13.54 7.68
C GLN A 19 13.42 12.03 7.95
N GLU A 20 13.08 11.62 9.17
CA GLU A 20 12.99 10.20 9.57
C GLU A 20 11.92 9.44 8.74
N VAL A 21 10.76 10.06 8.50
CA VAL A 21 9.70 9.47 7.66
C VAL A 21 10.13 9.38 6.19
N LEU A 22 10.89 10.35 5.69
CA LEU A 22 11.42 10.31 4.32
C LEU A 22 12.47 9.20 4.17
N ASP A 23 13.37 9.06 5.12
CA ASP A 23 14.44 8.05 5.12
C ASP A 23 13.85 6.62 5.25
N HIS A 24 12.82 6.44 6.07
CA HIS A 24 12.09 5.19 6.21
C HIS A 24 11.39 4.76 4.89
N ASN A 25 10.95 5.72 4.08
CA ASN A 25 10.34 5.43 2.78
C ASN A 25 11.36 5.26 1.65
N ALA A 26 12.54 5.88 1.75
CA ALA A 26 13.62 5.75 0.77
C ALA A 26 14.26 4.34 0.75
N THR A 27 14.25 3.64 1.89
CA THR A 27 14.79 2.27 2.03
C THR A 27 13.83 1.18 1.54
N LYS A 28 12.56 1.51 1.27
CA LYS A 28 11.63 0.56 0.64
C LYS A 28 11.98 0.44 -0.84
N THR A 29 12.64 -0.65 -1.21
CA THR A 29 12.85 -1.06 -2.61
C THR A 29 11.58 -0.83 -3.41
N LYS A 30 11.63 0.17 -4.30
CA LYS A 30 10.55 0.53 -5.20
C LYS A 30 10.33 -0.67 -6.14
N ARG A 31 9.35 -1.51 -5.81
CA ARG A 31 8.97 -2.65 -6.65
C ARG A 31 8.70 -2.10 -8.05
N ARG A 32 9.46 -2.58 -9.05
CA ARG A 32 9.22 -2.20 -10.45
C ARG A 32 7.76 -2.51 -10.78
N PRO A 33 7.01 -1.58 -11.39
CA PRO A 33 5.64 -1.86 -11.80
C PRO A 33 5.63 -3.12 -12.65
N ASN A 34 4.79 -4.09 -12.29
CA ASN A 34 4.61 -5.28 -13.11
C ASN A 34 4.11 -4.82 -14.48
N GLY A 35 4.74 -5.26 -15.58
CA GLY A 35 4.41 -4.80 -16.95
C GLY A 35 2.98 -5.15 -17.39
N ASN A 36 2.30 -6.03 -16.66
CA ASN A 36 0.89 -6.34 -16.85
C ASN A 36 0.17 -6.35 -15.47
N PRO A 37 -0.27 -5.20 -14.96
CA PRO A 37 -0.97 -5.12 -13.68
C PRO A 37 -2.41 -5.67 -13.82
N LYS A 38 -2.90 -6.32 -12.76
CA LYS A 38 -4.32 -6.70 -12.69
C LYS A 38 -5.17 -5.43 -12.65
N THR A 39 -6.24 -5.38 -13.42
CA THR A 39 -7.19 -4.27 -13.39
C THR A 39 -8.18 -4.48 -12.25
N LEU A 40 -8.32 -3.50 -11.36
CA LEU A 40 -9.37 -3.50 -10.34
C LEU A 40 -10.70 -3.15 -11.02
N VAL A 41 -11.66 -4.07 -11.00
CA VAL A 41 -12.99 -3.87 -11.57
C VAL A 41 -14.07 -4.19 -10.52
N THR A 42 -15.21 -3.52 -10.61
CA THR A 42 -16.38 -3.83 -9.79
C THR A 42 -17.22 -4.89 -10.53
N LEU A 43 -17.01 -6.16 -10.18
CA LEU A 43 -17.76 -7.31 -10.72
C LEU A 43 -18.61 -7.96 -9.62
N ARG A 44 -19.83 -8.36 -9.94
CA ARG A 44 -20.67 -9.19 -9.07
C ARG A 44 -20.42 -10.66 -9.40
N ILE A 45 -20.02 -11.43 -8.39
CA ILE A 45 -19.80 -12.88 -8.47
C ILE A 45 -20.73 -13.53 -7.45
N ASP A 46 -21.21 -14.73 -7.77
CA ASP A 46 -21.99 -15.56 -6.84
C ASP A 46 -21.25 -15.74 -5.50
N PRO A 47 -21.95 -15.58 -4.35
CA PRO A 47 -21.33 -15.70 -3.04
C PRO A 47 -20.73 -17.07 -2.76
N GLU A 48 -21.31 -18.16 -3.25
CA GLU A 48 -20.81 -19.53 -3.04
C GLU A 48 -19.47 -19.74 -3.75
N VAL A 49 -19.31 -19.15 -4.94
CA VAL A 49 -18.04 -19.17 -5.67
C VAL A 49 -16.96 -18.42 -4.86
N ILE A 50 -17.29 -17.24 -4.33
CA ILE A 50 -16.36 -16.48 -3.49
C ILE A 50 -15.99 -17.25 -2.22
N TYR A 51 -16.97 -17.88 -1.56
CA TYR A 51 -16.75 -18.69 -0.36
C TYR A 51 -15.82 -19.89 -0.66
N PHE A 52 -16.10 -20.63 -1.74
CA PHE A 52 -15.29 -21.75 -2.19
C PHE A 52 -13.82 -21.35 -2.39
N PHE A 53 -13.55 -20.25 -3.09
CA PHE A 53 -12.18 -19.80 -3.28
C PHE A 53 -11.56 -19.28 -1.99
N LYS A 54 -12.27 -18.49 -1.17
CA LYS A 54 -11.74 -17.98 0.11
C LYS A 54 -11.39 -19.10 1.10
N ALA A 55 -12.14 -20.20 1.10
CA ALA A 55 -11.86 -21.37 1.95
C ALA A 55 -10.47 -21.99 1.67
N SER A 56 -9.90 -21.76 0.48
CA SER A 56 -8.54 -22.20 0.14
C SER A 56 -7.42 -21.36 0.78
N GLY A 57 -7.76 -20.29 1.51
CA GLY A 57 -6.82 -19.45 2.24
C GLY A 57 -6.10 -18.42 1.37
N ASP A 58 -4.89 -18.06 1.77
CA ASP A 58 -4.07 -17.06 1.08
C ASP A 58 -3.87 -17.41 -0.40
N GLY A 59 -3.93 -16.39 -1.25
CA GLY A 59 -3.81 -16.56 -2.70
C GLY A 59 -5.09 -16.96 -3.43
N TRP A 60 -6.25 -17.03 -2.76
CA TRP A 60 -7.53 -17.35 -3.41
C TRP A 60 -7.87 -16.46 -4.61
N GLN A 61 -7.51 -15.16 -4.56
CA GLN A 61 -7.69 -14.23 -5.68
C GLN A 61 -6.83 -14.60 -6.91
N GLY A 62 -5.68 -15.22 -6.69
CA GLY A 62 -4.86 -15.78 -7.77
C GLY A 62 -5.53 -17.01 -8.40
N ARG A 63 -6.06 -17.90 -7.55
CA ARG A 63 -6.74 -19.14 -7.98
C ARG A 63 -8.00 -18.87 -8.80
N ILE A 64 -8.85 -17.94 -8.36
CA ILE A 64 -10.04 -17.56 -9.13
C ILE A 64 -9.66 -16.92 -10.47
N ASN A 65 -8.61 -16.10 -10.50
CA ASN A 65 -8.12 -15.51 -11.74
C ASN A 65 -7.59 -16.57 -12.71
N GLU A 66 -6.89 -17.60 -12.23
CA GLU A 66 -6.44 -18.73 -13.06
C GLU A 66 -7.63 -19.51 -13.63
N ALA A 67 -8.66 -19.78 -12.83
CA ALA A 67 -9.88 -20.43 -13.30
C ALA A 67 -10.57 -19.62 -14.41
N LEU A 68 -10.67 -18.30 -14.24
CA LEU A 68 -11.23 -17.41 -15.27
C LEU A 68 -10.41 -17.43 -16.57
N ARG A 69 -9.07 -17.46 -16.47
CA ARG A 69 -8.19 -17.57 -17.64
C ARG A 69 -8.38 -18.88 -18.39
N LYS A 70 -8.46 -20.00 -17.68
CA LYS A 70 -8.72 -21.32 -18.29
C LYS A 70 -10.02 -21.34 -19.10
N VAL A 71 -11.09 -20.77 -18.54
CA VAL A 71 -12.40 -20.70 -19.23
C VAL A 71 -12.37 -19.73 -20.43
N ALA A 72 -11.61 -18.64 -20.33
CA ALA A 72 -11.44 -17.67 -21.40
C ALA A 72 -10.44 -18.13 -22.50
N GLY A 73 -9.69 -19.21 -22.29
CA GLY A 73 -8.63 -19.67 -23.20
C GLY A 73 -7.34 -18.84 -23.14
N LEU A 74 -7.01 -18.27 -21.98
CA LEU A 74 -5.88 -17.34 -21.72
C LEU A 74 -4.76 -17.93 -20.83
#